data_AF-A0A6A6LZD7-F1
#
_entry.id   AF-A0A6A6LZD7-F1
#
_cell.length_a   1.000
_cell.length_b   1.000
_cell.length_c   1.000
_cell.angle_alpha   90.00
_cell.angle_beta   90.00
_cell.angle_gamma   90.00
#
_symmetry.space_group_name_H-M   'P 1'
#
loop_
_entity.id
_entity.type
_entity.pdbx_description
1 polymer ?
#
loop_
_entity_poly.entity_id
_entity_poly.type
_entity_poly.pdbx_seq_one_letter_code
_entity_poly.pdbx_strand_id
1 'polypeptide(L)'
;MAEKSKILGDVHDHEGLVKAIKQVDVVISTVGAELMAEQHKIVSAIKEAGNVKRFLPSEFGGDVDLSQVVEPATDYIELKRKIRRAVEAEGIPYTFIVSNGFAQYS
;
A
#
# COMPACT_ATOMS: atom_id res chain seq x y z
N MET A 1 -6.57 -18.71 -21.07
CA MET A 1 -6.16 -17.40 -20.50
C MET A 1 -7.22 -17.05 -19.47
N ALA A 2 -6.88 -16.95 -18.19
CA ALA A 2 -7.86 -16.58 -17.18
C ALA A 2 -8.38 -15.17 -17.50
N GLU A 3 -9.69 -15.04 -17.64
CA GLU A 3 -10.37 -13.76 -17.77
C GLU A 3 -9.94 -12.89 -16.59
N LYS A 4 -9.33 -11.72 -16.88
CA LYS A 4 -9.02 -10.76 -15.82
C LYS A 4 -10.35 -10.26 -15.27
N SER A 5 -10.79 -10.78 -14.13
CA SER A 5 -11.96 -10.28 -13.41
C SER A 5 -11.65 -8.88 -12.90
N LYS A 6 -12.08 -7.86 -13.65
CA LYS A 6 -12.00 -6.47 -13.20
C LYS A 6 -13.09 -6.26 -12.16
N ILE A 7 -12.69 -5.93 -10.93
CA ILE A 7 -13.60 -5.48 -9.88
C ILE A 7 -13.67 -3.96 -9.95
N LEU A 8 -14.88 -3.39 -10.04
CA LEU A 8 -15.08 -1.97 -9.84
C LEU A 8 -15.01 -1.70 -8.33
N GLY A 9 -14.24 -0.70 -7.91
CA GLY A 9 -14.09 -0.35 -6.51
C GLY A 9 -13.50 1.05 -6.32
N ASP A 10 -13.61 1.55 -5.10
CA ASP A 10 -13.10 2.85 -4.65
C ASP A 10 -12.37 2.63 -3.31
N VAL A 11 -11.24 3.29 -3.10
CA VAL A 11 -10.51 3.24 -1.82
C VAL A 11 -11.32 3.85 -0.66
N HIS A 12 -12.31 4.69 -0.96
CA HIS A 12 -13.21 5.29 0.02
C HIS A 12 -14.42 4.39 0.36
N ASP A 13 -14.65 3.30 -0.41
CA ASP A 13 -15.69 2.31 -0.13
C ASP A 13 -15.10 1.11 0.64
N HIS A 14 -15.18 1.18 1.96
CA HIS A 14 -14.61 0.15 2.85
C HIS A 14 -15.26 -1.22 2.64
N GLU A 15 -16.59 -1.30 2.50
CA GLU A 15 -17.29 -2.58 2.28
C GLU A 15 -16.88 -3.20 0.95
N GLY A 16 -16.76 -2.39 -0.10
CA GLY A 16 -16.24 -2.78 -1.40
C GLY A 16 -14.81 -3.33 -1.32
N LEU A 17 -13.93 -2.63 -0.60
CA LEU A 17 -12.55 -3.08 -0.36
C LEU A 17 -12.52 -4.44 0.35
N VAL A 18 -13.22 -4.59 1.47
CA VAL A 18 -13.25 -5.86 2.23
C VAL A 18 -13.78 -7.00 1.35
N LYS A 19 -14.85 -6.76 0.59
CA LYS A 19 -15.42 -7.75 -0.34
C LYS A 19 -14.43 -8.16 -1.42
N ALA A 20 -13.66 -7.22 -1.97
CA ALA A 20 -12.64 -7.51 -2.96
C ALA A 20 -11.45 -8.28 -2.35
N ILE A 21 -10.97 -7.86 -1.17
CA ILE A 21 -9.81 -8.45 -0.50
C ILE A 21 -10.08 -9.90 -0.07
N LYS A 22 -11.31 -10.22 0.34
CA LYS A 22 -11.72 -11.61 0.67
C LYS A 22 -11.59 -12.59 -0.50
N GLN A 23 -11.43 -12.11 -1.73
CA GLN A 23 -11.30 -12.94 -2.93
C GLN A 23 -9.84 -13.22 -3.32
N VAL A 24 -8.85 -12.64 -2.62
CA VAL A 24 -7.43 -12.71 -3.01
C VAL A 24 -6.53 -13.09 -1.84
N ASP A 25 -5.40 -13.71 -2.15
CA ASP A 25 -4.37 -14.04 -1.16
C ASP A 25 -3.37 -12.89 -0.93
N VAL A 26 -3.16 -12.05 -1.96
CA VAL A 26 -2.13 -11.00 -1.97
C VAL A 26 -2.76 -9.69 -2.42
N VAL A 27 -2.43 -8.62 -1.71
CA VAL A 27 -2.83 -7.25 -2.06
C VAL A 27 -1.59 -6.44 -2.40
N ILE A 28 -1.59 -5.78 -3.56
CA ILE A 28 -0.53 -4.88 -4.00
C ILE A 28 -1.16 -3.49 -4.20
N SER A 29 -0.79 -2.52 -3.37
CA SER A 29 -1.20 -1.14 -3.52
C SER A 29 -0.20 -0.39 -4.37
N THR A 30 -0.64 0.15 -5.50
CA THR A 30 0.16 1.03 -6.38
C THR A 30 -0.47 2.41 -6.50
N VAL A 31 -1.18 2.86 -5.44
CA VAL A 31 -1.80 4.19 -5.43
C VAL A 31 -0.74 5.28 -5.51
N GLY A 32 -1.05 6.35 -6.25
CA GLY A 32 -0.17 7.50 -6.41
C GLY A 32 -0.12 8.40 -5.17
N ALA A 33 0.68 9.46 -5.24
CA ALA A 33 0.89 10.39 -4.13
C ALA A 33 -0.42 11.01 -3.60
N GLU A 34 -1.37 11.29 -4.49
CA GLU A 34 -2.68 11.88 -4.16
C GLU A 34 -3.52 11.02 -3.20
N LEU A 35 -3.32 9.69 -3.21
CA LEU A 35 -4.05 8.73 -2.39
C LEU A 35 -3.17 8.08 -1.32
N MET A 36 -1.95 8.59 -1.12
CA MET A 36 -1.04 8.02 -0.11
C MET A 36 -1.64 8.15 1.30
N ALA A 37 -2.33 9.26 1.58
CA ALA A 37 -2.98 9.50 2.86
C ALA A 37 -4.11 8.49 3.10
N GLU A 38 -4.78 8.04 2.04
CA GLU A 38 -5.92 7.12 2.09
C GLU A 38 -5.51 5.65 2.22
N GLN A 39 -4.20 5.33 2.14
CA GLN A 39 -3.73 3.94 2.17
C GLN A 39 -4.02 3.23 3.49
N HIS A 40 -4.25 3.98 4.58
CA HIS A 40 -4.73 3.43 5.85
C HIS A 40 -6.07 2.70 5.72
N LYS A 41 -6.93 3.08 4.76
CA LYS A 41 -8.21 2.40 4.48
C LYS A 41 -8.00 1.00 3.93
N ILE A 42 -7.00 0.82 3.07
CA ILE A 42 -6.61 -0.49 2.56
C ILE A 42 -6.09 -1.36 3.70
N VAL A 43 -5.26 -0.80 4.60
CA VAL A 43 -4.75 -1.51 5.79
C VAL A 43 -5.90 -1.99 6.67
N SER A 44 -6.87 -1.11 6.97
CA SER A 44 -8.08 -1.44 7.74
C SER A 44 -8.90 -2.56 7.09
N ALA A 45 -9.13 -2.47 5.78
CA ALA A 45 -9.90 -3.49 5.05
C ALA A 45 -9.17 -4.84 4.98
N ILE A 46 -7.83 -4.84 4.86
CA ILE A 46 -7.02 -6.07 4.94
C ILE A 46 -7.16 -6.72 6.31
N LYS A 47 -7.09 -5.92 7.38
CA LYS A 47 -7.24 -6.41 8.75
C LYS A 47 -8.59 -7.09 8.96
N GLU A 48 -9.67 -6.46 8.50
CA GLU A 48 -11.02 -7.01 8.61
C GLU A 48 -11.21 -8.27 7.75
N ALA A 49 -10.65 -8.29 6.54
CA ALA A 49 -10.78 -9.43 5.63
C ALA A 49 -10.09 -10.69 6.19
N GLY A 50 -8.92 -10.53 6.84
CA GLY A 50 -8.26 -11.58 7.62
C GLY A 50 -7.66 -12.74 6.82
N ASN A 51 -7.77 -12.74 5.49
CA ASN A 51 -7.31 -13.83 4.61
C ASN A 51 -6.02 -13.51 3.84
N VAL A 52 -5.48 -12.29 3.98
CA VAL A 52 -4.31 -11.84 3.19
C VAL A 52 -3.02 -12.49 3.69
N LYS A 53 -2.33 -13.19 2.79
CA LYS A 53 -1.03 -13.83 2.99
C LYS A 53 0.15 -12.89 2.75
N ARG A 54 -0.06 -11.81 1.99
CA ARG A 54 0.94 -10.76 1.79
C ARG A 54 0.33 -9.43 1.35
N PHE A 55 0.78 -8.33 1.95
CA PHE A 55 0.50 -6.97 1.52
C PHE A 55 1.77 -6.27 1.04
N LEU A 56 1.70 -5.63 -0.14
CA LEU A 56 2.73 -4.76 -0.67
C LEU A 56 2.15 -3.33 -0.69
N PRO A 57 2.50 -2.46 0.27
CA PRO A 57 2.09 -1.05 0.22
C PRO A 57 2.77 -0.30 -0.92
N SER A 58 2.29 0.90 -1.22
CA SER A 58 2.80 1.76 -2.32
C SER A 58 4.16 2.38 -1.97
N GLU A 59 5.21 1.57 -2.05
CA GLU A 59 6.58 1.91 -1.64
C GLU A 59 7.42 2.35 -2.84
N PHE A 60 7.73 1.42 -3.76
CA PHE A 60 8.33 1.58 -5.09
C PHE A 60 9.30 2.76 -5.30
N GLY A 61 10.20 2.97 -4.34
CA GLY A 61 11.17 4.07 -4.34
C GLY A 61 12.38 3.75 -3.47
N GLY A 62 12.97 4.79 -2.87
CA GLY A 62 14.01 4.62 -1.84
C GLY A 62 13.45 4.08 -0.52
N ASP A 63 14.31 3.53 0.33
CA ASP A 63 13.89 3.01 1.63
C ASP A 63 13.55 4.16 2.59
N VAL A 64 12.27 4.32 2.94
CA VAL A 64 11.80 5.45 3.75
C VAL A 64 12.36 5.45 5.17
N ASP A 65 12.72 4.29 5.72
CA ASP A 65 13.28 4.18 7.08
C ASP A 65 14.78 4.53 7.11
N LEU A 66 15.47 4.47 5.97
CA LEU A 66 16.89 4.83 5.84
C LEU A 66 17.11 6.18 5.16
N SER A 67 16.07 6.76 4.57
CA SER A 67 16.17 8.01 3.81
C SER A 67 16.25 9.23 4.71
N GLN A 68 17.29 10.04 4.50
CA GLN A 68 17.39 11.40 5.00
C GLN A 68 16.89 12.36 3.92
N VAL A 69 15.66 12.84 4.07
CA VAL A 69 15.04 13.79 3.13
C VAL A 69 14.89 15.17 3.76
N VAL A 70 14.80 16.18 2.90
CA VAL A 70 14.49 17.56 3.26
C VAL A 70 13.18 17.98 2.61
N GLU A 71 12.65 19.13 3.03
CA GLU A 71 11.47 19.72 2.41
C GLU A 71 11.64 19.89 0.88
N PRO A 72 10.60 19.64 0.09
CA PRO A 72 9.21 19.34 0.49
C PRO A 72 8.89 17.84 0.66
N ALA A 73 9.89 16.96 0.61
CA ALA A 73 9.66 15.51 0.57
C ALA A 73 9.37 14.88 1.94
N THR A 74 9.62 15.59 3.04
CA THR A 74 9.54 15.07 4.41
C THR A 74 8.15 14.50 4.72
N ASP A 75 7.08 15.26 4.43
CA ASP A 75 5.71 14.86 4.75
C ASP A 75 5.29 13.57 4.04
N TYR A 76 5.67 13.43 2.77
CA TYR A 76 5.35 12.26 1.97
C TYR A 76 6.08 11.01 2.46
N ILE A 77 7.35 11.14 2.82
CA ILE A 77 8.15 10.04 3.37
C ILE A 77 7.64 9.65 4.76
N GLU A 78 7.30 10.63 5.59
CA GLU A 78 6.75 10.38 6.92
C GLU A 78 5.38 9.67 6.86
N LEU A 79 4.56 10.02 5.87
CA LEU A 79 3.30 9.32 5.63
C LEU A 79 3.53 7.84 5.29
N LYS A 80 4.52 7.53 4.45
CA LYS A 80 4.90 6.13 4.17
C LYS A 80 5.38 5.39 5.41
N ARG A 81 6.20 6.03 6.25
CA ARG A 81 6.63 5.45 7.54
C ARG A 81 5.44 5.14 8.44
N LYS A 82 4.46 6.05 8.53
CA LYS A 82 3.22 5.82 9.29
C LYS A 82 2.44 4.62 8.75
N ILE A 83 2.36 4.45 7.43
CA ILE A 83 1.74 3.27 6.82
C ILE A 83 2.53 2.00 7.17
N ARG A 84 3.86 1.98 7.08
CA ARG A 84 4.67 0.82 7.50
C ARG A 84 4.38 0.42 8.95
N ARG A 85 4.40 1.39 9.87
CA ARG A 85 4.11 1.16 11.29
C ARG A 85 2.67 0.65 11.53
N ALA A 86 1.68 1.15 10.78
CA ALA A 86 0.31 0.67 10.86
C ALA A 86 0.19 -0.79 10.37
N VAL A 87 0.81 -1.13 9.25
CA VAL A 87 0.85 -2.50 8.72
C VAL A 87 1.48 -3.48 9.72
N GLU A 88 2.60 -3.09 10.32
CA GLU A 88 3.29 -3.86 11.36
C GLU A 88 2.45 -4.03 12.62
N ALA A 89 1.86 -2.95 13.13
CA ALA A 89 1.04 -2.96 14.33
C ALA A 89 -0.20 -3.87 14.19
N GLU A 90 -0.77 -3.95 12.99
CA GLU A 90 -1.90 -4.83 12.68
C GLU A 90 -1.52 -6.30 12.49
N GLY A 91 -0.23 -6.62 12.46
CA GLY A 91 0.28 -7.98 12.24
C GLY A 91 0.04 -8.50 10.82
N ILE A 92 -0.13 -7.62 9.85
CA ILE A 92 -0.38 -7.99 8.45
C ILE A 92 0.94 -8.49 7.83
N PRO A 93 1.01 -9.68 7.22
CA PRO A 93 2.22 -10.12 6.52
C PRO A 93 2.54 -9.17 5.37
N TYR A 94 3.76 -8.60 5.32
CA TYR A 94 4.09 -7.52 4.38
C TYR A 94 5.38 -7.72 3.60
N THR A 95 5.56 -6.93 2.54
CA THR A 95 6.84 -6.74 1.84
C THR A 95 6.93 -5.30 1.34
N PHE A 96 7.92 -4.55 1.81
CA PHE A 96 8.22 -3.21 1.31
C PHE A 96 9.16 -3.31 0.13
N ILE A 97 8.73 -2.84 -1.04
CA ILE A 97 9.54 -2.90 -2.27
C ILE A 97 10.35 -1.60 -2.40
N VAL A 98 11.65 -1.70 -2.18
CA VAL A 98 12.62 -0.61 -2.40
C VAL A 98 13.22 -0.77 -3.80
N SER A 99 12.57 -0.18 -4.80
CA SER A 99 12.99 -0.27 -6.21
C SER A 99 13.94 0.85 -6.66
N ASN A 100 14.28 1.78 -5.78
CA ASN A 100 15.10 2.96 -6.07
C ASN A 100 14.49 3.85 -7.17
N GLY A 101 15.32 4.60 -7.90
CA GLY A 101 14.88 5.53 -8.94
C GLY A 101 14.44 4.82 -10.22
N PHE A 102 13.35 5.29 -10.84
CA PHE A 102 12.95 4.83 -12.15
C PHE A 102 13.96 5.26 -13.22
N ALA A 103 14.27 4.36 -14.16
CA ALA A 103 15.22 4.61 -15.25
C ALA A 103 14.86 5.81 -16.15
N GLN A 104 13.58 6.20 -16.21
CA GLN A 104 13.15 7.38 -16.98
C GLN A 104 13.60 8.72 -16.38
N TYR A 105 14.09 8.74 -15.13
CA TYR A 105 14.54 9.95 -14.43
C TYR A 105 16.07 10.11 -14.40
N SER A 106 16.80 9.28 -15.16
CA SER A 106 18.26 9.34 -15.32
C SER A 106 18.68 9.75 -16.72
#